data_AF-A0A2T1M3B1-F1
#
_entry.id   AF-A0A2T1M3B1-F1
#
_cell.length_a   1.000
_cell.length_b   1.000
_cell.length_c   1.000
_cell.angle_alpha   90.00
_cell.angle_beta   90.00
_cell.angle_gamma   90.00
#
_symmetry.space_group_name_H-M   'P 1'
#
loop_
_entity.id
_entity.type
_entity.pdbx_description
1 polymer ?
#
loop_
_entity_poly.entity_id
_entity_poly.type
_entity_poly.pdbx_seq_one_letter_code
_entity_poly.pdbx_strand_id
1 'polypeptide(L)'
;MATVDQDFAEARNQWDLETLYKDLASVKGKSLTPVEKQHLRGLLSGYSPSEIAQKLQKSVKGVEIAFCNTVYQYVKNLVGQSNGKVENWRNISEWLEAEGYKHQTINGQNIIDYSSLNIVVKECEITVKNCNLTLKNNNLYFDLNIRLATPLSSDVKGFEDLEDKELQEEN
;
A
#
# COMPACT_ATOMS: atom_id res chain seq x y z
N MET A 1 -3.82 34.21 -1.43
CA MET A 1 -3.80 33.02 -2.30
C MET A 1 -3.10 31.91 -1.52
N ALA A 2 -3.88 31.00 -0.92
CA ALA A 2 -3.32 29.92 -0.11
C ALA A 2 -2.73 28.85 -1.02
N THR A 3 -1.45 28.57 -0.85
CA THR A 3 -0.71 27.53 -1.57
C THR A 3 -1.31 26.16 -1.24
N VAL A 4 -1.82 25.47 -2.26
CA VAL A 4 -2.47 24.12 -2.25
C VAL A 4 -1.60 23.01 -1.63
N ASP A 5 -0.38 23.36 -1.20
CA ASP A 5 0.63 22.42 -0.76
C ASP A 5 0.98 22.48 0.73
N GLN A 6 0.35 23.39 1.49
CA GLN A 6 0.53 23.50 2.95
C GLN A 6 -0.54 22.74 3.75
N ASP A 7 -1.73 22.52 3.16
CA ASP A 7 -2.80 21.82 3.86
C ASP A 7 -2.42 20.36 4.09
N PHE A 8 -2.46 19.95 5.36
CA PHE A 8 -2.16 18.58 5.80
C PHE A 8 -0.70 18.16 5.58
N ALA A 9 0.24 19.10 5.81
CA ALA A 9 1.67 18.84 5.69
C ALA A 9 2.16 17.74 6.66
N GLU A 10 1.44 17.51 7.76
CA GLU A 10 1.73 16.48 8.76
C GLU A 10 1.79 15.07 8.13
N ALA A 11 0.93 14.79 7.14
CA ALA A 11 0.94 13.51 6.44
C ALA A 11 2.29 13.21 5.76
N ARG A 12 3.01 14.22 5.25
CA ARG A 12 4.33 14.01 4.62
C ARG A 12 5.38 13.50 5.59
N ASN A 13 5.25 13.86 6.87
CA ASN A 13 6.21 13.46 7.89
C ASN A 13 5.94 12.03 8.35
N GLN A 14 4.68 11.61 8.36
CA GLN A 14 4.27 10.31 8.93
C GLN A 14 4.11 9.21 7.89
N TRP A 15 3.99 9.55 6.61
CA TRP A 15 3.65 8.60 5.55
C TRP A 15 4.58 8.74 4.35
N ASP A 16 4.92 7.61 3.73
CA ASP A 16 5.58 7.57 2.42
C ASP A 16 4.56 7.86 1.32
N LEU A 17 4.27 9.16 1.16
CA LEU A 17 3.33 9.62 0.15
C LEU A 17 3.83 9.38 -1.28
N GLU A 18 5.14 9.29 -1.50
CA GLU A 18 5.68 9.09 -2.84
C GLU A 18 5.33 7.69 -3.35
N THR A 19 5.64 6.66 -2.55
CA THR A 19 5.32 5.27 -2.87
C THR A 19 3.81 5.08 -2.93
N LEU A 20 3.07 5.60 -1.95
CA LEU A 20 1.61 5.52 -1.92
C LEU A 20 0.94 6.13 -3.16
N TYR A 21 1.40 7.29 -3.64
CA TYR A 21 0.84 7.90 -4.85
C TYR A 21 1.18 7.10 -6.11
N LYS A 22 2.37 6.49 -6.18
CA LYS A 22 2.75 5.62 -7.30
C LYS A 22 1.87 4.38 -7.33
N ASP A 23 1.67 3.72 -6.19
CA ASP A 23 0.91 2.48 -6.13
C ASP A 23 -0.59 2.71 -6.36
N LEU A 24 -1.16 3.77 -5.78
CA LEU A 24 -2.54 4.17 -6.09
C LEU A 24 -2.71 4.58 -7.55
N ALA A 25 -1.69 5.21 -8.18
CA ALA A 25 -1.76 5.53 -9.60
C ALA A 25 -1.73 4.29 -10.49
N SER A 26 -0.96 3.26 -10.10
CA SER A 26 -0.93 1.96 -10.77
C SER A 26 -2.29 1.27 -10.70
N VAL A 27 -2.92 1.25 -9.52
CA VAL A 27 -4.26 0.68 -9.31
C VAL A 27 -5.34 1.46 -10.07
N LYS A 28 -5.24 2.79 -10.09
CA LYS A 28 -6.17 3.68 -10.80
C LYS A 28 -5.98 3.64 -12.32
N GLY A 29 -4.82 3.18 -12.80
CA GLY A 29 -4.40 3.25 -14.21
C GLY A 29 -4.04 4.66 -14.70
N LYS A 30 -3.99 5.66 -13.81
CA LYS A 30 -3.60 7.04 -14.12
C LYS A 30 -3.15 7.78 -12.86
N SER A 31 -2.45 8.89 -13.06
CA SER A 31 -2.01 9.75 -11.96
C SER A 31 -3.18 10.24 -11.09
N LEU A 32 -2.95 10.31 -9.78
CA LEU A 32 -3.87 10.95 -8.86
C LEU A 32 -3.93 12.46 -9.14
N THR A 33 -5.15 13.00 -9.13
CA THR A 33 -5.37 14.44 -9.29
C THR A 33 -4.91 15.19 -8.03
N PRO A 34 -4.58 16.49 -8.14
CA PRO A 34 -4.19 17.29 -6.96
C PRO A 34 -5.23 17.24 -5.83
N VAL A 35 -6.52 17.19 -6.18
CA VAL A 35 -7.62 17.12 -5.22
C VAL A 35 -7.64 15.79 -4.48
N GLU A 36 -7.45 14.67 -5.19
CA GLU A 36 -7.37 13.34 -4.56
C GLU A 36 -6.16 13.25 -3.61
N LYS A 37 -5.00 13.78 -4.03
CA LYS A 37 -3.81 13.84 -3.17
C LYS A 37 -4.07 14.68 -1.92
N GLN A 38 -4.74 15.83 -2.06
CA GLN A 38 -5.08 16.69 -0.94
C GLN A 38 -6.06 16.01 0.04
N HIS A 39 -7.09 15.35 -0.46
CA HIS A 39 -8.03 14.58 0.35
C HIS A 39 -7.34 13.41 1.07
N LEU A 40 -6.47 12.67 0.37
CA LEU A 40 -5.70 11.58 0.98
C LEU A 40 -4.81 12.08 2.11
N ARG A 41 -4.07 13.18 1.90
CA ARG A 41 -3.25 13.79 2.96
C ARG A 41 -4.08 14.21 4.18
N GLY A 42 -5.27 14.76 3.96
CA GLY A 42 -6.19 15.10 5.04
C GLY A 42 -6.58 13.89 5.88
N LEU A 43 -6.91 12.78 5.21
CA LEU A 43 -7.31 11.57 5.89
C LEU A 43 -6.14 10.93 6.67
N LEU A 44 -4.97 10.85 6.04
CA LEU A 44 -3.74 10.33 6.65
C LEU A 44 -3.22 11.20 7.81
N SER A 45 -3.60 12.47 7.84
CA SER A 45 -3.31 13.37 8.96
C SER A 45 -4.34 13.24 10.11
N GLY A 46 -5.27 12.28 10.03
CA GLY A 46 -6.24 11.98 11.07
C GLY A 46 -7.52 12.83 11.03
N TYR A 47 -7.79 13.57 9.95
CA TYR A 47 -9.02 14.32 9.79
C TYR A 47 -10.11 13.47 9.13
N SER A 48 -11.34 13.57 9.64
CA SER A 48 -12.52 12.98 9.02
C SER A 48 -12.92 13.71 7.73
N PRO A 49 -13.70 13.08 6.82
CA PRO A 49 -14.19 13.73 5.60
C PRO A 49 -14.92 15.05 5.86
N SER A 50 -15.67 15.16 6.95
CA SER A 50 -16.39 16.39 7.32
C SER A 50 -15.43 17.50 7.78
N GLU A 51 -14.40 17.17 8.56
CA GLU A 51 -13.35 18.13 8.97
C GLU A 51 -12.51 18.59 7.78
N ILE A 52 -12.18 17.68 6.86
CA ILE A 52 -11.50 18.01 5.60
C ILE A 52 -12.36 18.97 4.79
N ALA A 53 -13.66 18.69 4.64
CA ALA A 53 -14.57 19.57 3.92
C ALA A 53 -14.63 20.98 4.52
N GLN A 54 -14.71 21.08 5.85
CA GLN A 54 -14.69 22.34 6.57
C GLN A 54 -13.38 23.11 6.33
N LYS A 55 -12.23 22.43 6.45
CA LYS A 55 -10.91 23.05 6.26
C LYS A 55 -10.68 23.51 4.82
N LEU A 56 -11.22 22.77 3.84
CA LEU A 56 -11.19 23.11 2.43
C LEU A 56 -12.29 24.07 1.99
N GLN A 57 -13.17 24.51 2.91
CA GLN A 57 -14.34 25.35 2.62
C GLN A 57 -15.23 24.76 1.50
N LYS A 58 -15.40 23.43 1.50
CA LYS A 58 -16.22 22.68 0.54
C LYS A 58 -17.46 22.11 1.22
N SER A 59 -18.44 21.72 0.40
CA SER A 59 -19.61 20.98 0.89
C SER A 59 -19.19 19.61 1.45
N VAL A 60 -19.59 19.32 2.69
CA VAL A 60 -19.35 18.02 3.36
C VAL A 60 -19.82 16.86 2.50
N LYS A 61 -21.06 16.92 2.00
CA LYS A 61 -21.63 15.88 1.12
C LYS A 61 -20.81 15.68 -0.15
N GLY A 62 -20.31 16.76 -0.74
CA GLY A 62 -19.49 16.68 -1.95
C GLY A 62 -18.16 15.97 -1.71
N VAL A 63 -17.52 16.23 -0.57
CA VAL A 63 -16.27 15.59 -0.16
C VAL A 63 -16.48 14.12 0.19
N GLU A 64 -17.53 13.79 0.95
CA GLU A 64 -17.87 12.39 1.28
C GLU A 64 -18.12 11.53 0.04
N ILE A 65 -18.90 12.04 -0.92
CA ILE A 65 -19.15 11.36 -2.20
C ILE A 65 -17.84 11.17 -2.96
N ALA A 66 -16.99 12.20 -3.00
CA ALA A 66 -15.68 12.11 -3.65
C ALA A 66 -14.81 11.02 -3.00
N PHE A 67 -14.74 10.94 -1.67
CA PHE A 67 -14.01 9.89 -0.96
C PHE A 67 -14.53 8.49 -1.29
N CYS A 68 -15.85 8.29 -1.20
CA CYS A 68 -16.49 7.00 -1.50
C CYS A 68 -16.24 6.52 -2.93
N ASN A 69 -16.19 7.44 -3.90
CA ASN A 69 -16.03 7.11 -5.32
C ASN A 69 -14.57 7.03 -5.78
N THR A 70 -13.63 7.59 -5.02
CA THR A 70 -12.22 7.70 -5.45
C THR A 70 -11.28 7.06 -4.44
N VAL A 71 -10.83 7.82 -3.43
CA VAL A 71 -9.80 7.43 -2.48
C VAL A 71 -10.11 6.08 -1.82
N TYR A 72 -11.34 5.83 -1.40
CA TYR A 72 -11.71 4.56 -0.76
C TYR A 72 -11.65 3.38 -1.72
N GLN A 73 -12.05 3.56 -2.98
CA GLN A 73 -11.97 2.49 -3.99
C GLN A 73 -10.53 2.17 -4.34
N TYR A 74 -9.68 3.20 -4.49
CA TYR A 74 -8.28 3.00 -4.83
C TYR A 74 -7.53 2.27 -3.72
N VAL A 75 -7.75 2.66 -2.46
CA VAL A 75 -7.13 1.98 -1.32
C VAL A 75 -7.64 0.54 -1.19
N LYS A 76 -8.95 0.29 -1.31
CA LYS A 76 -9.48 -1.10 -1.27
C LYS A 76 -8.84 -2.01 -2.30
N ASN A 77 -8.73 -1.53 -3.54
CA ASN A 77 -8.14 -2.28 -4.62
C ASN A 77 -6.64 -2.50 -4.40
N LEU A 78 -5.96 -1.52 -3.80
CA LEU A 78 -4.55 -1.63 -3.43
C LEU A 78 -4.31 -2.71 -2.36
N VAL A 79 -5.15 -2.76 -1.31
CA VAL A 79 -5.00 -3.70 -0.18
C VAL A 79 -5.73 -5.04 -0.38
N GLY A 80 -6.27 -5.30 -1.58
CA GLY A 80 -6.99 -6.54 -1.88
C GLY A 80 -8.31 -6.73 -1.11
N GLN A 81 -8.86 -5.69 -0.48
CA GLN A 81 -10.15 -5.73 0.25
C GLN A 81 -11.33 -5.39 -0.65
N SER A 82 -11.46 -6.07 -1.79
CA SER A 82 -12.50 -5.80 -2.80
C SER A 82 -13.93 -6.01 -2.29
N ASN A 83 -14.12 -6.81 -1.23
CA ASN A 83 -15.46 -7.28 -0.83
C ASN A 83 -16.00 -6.60 0.45
N GLY A 84 -15.20 -5.77 1.14
CA GLY A 84 -15.60 -5.09 2.38
C GLY A 84 -16.13 -3.67 2.14
N LYS A 85 -17.19 -3.25 2.84
CA LYS A 85 -17.58 -1.82 2.91
C LYS A 85 -16.58 -1.09 3.81
N VAL A 86 -16.16 0.12 3.43
CA VAL A 86 -15.44 1.00 4.37
C VAL A 86 -16.49 1.53 5.34
N GLU A 87 -16.63 0.89 6.49
CA GLU A 87 -17.60 1.29 7.52
C GLU A 87 -17.12 2.51 8.30
N ASN A 88 -15.80 2.66 8.43
CA ASN A 88 -15.16 3.77 9.12
C ASN A 88 -13.98 4.28 8.31
N TRP A 89 -13.89 5.61 8.14
CA TRP A 89 -12.80 6.26 7.41
C TRP A 89 -11.43 5.98 8.04
N ARG A 90 -11.37 5.68 9.35
CA ARG A 90 -10.14 5.30 10.05
C ARG A 90 -9.52 4.02 9.51
N ASN A 91 -10.33 3.08 9.03
CA ASN A 91 -9.86 1.82 8.46
C ASN A 91 -8.91 2.06 7.28
N ILE A 92 -9.09 3.16 6.52
CA ILE A 92 -8.20 3.50 5.41
C ILE A 92 -6.77 3.75 5.91
N SER A 93 -6.61 4.48 7.01
CA SER A 93 -5.28 4.72 7.58
C SER A 93 -4.71 3.44 8.16
N GLU A 94 -5.52 2.65 8.88
CA GLU A 94 -5.09 1.37 9.46
C GLU A 94 -4.63 0.37 8.40
N TRP A 95 -5.35 0.26 7.27
CA TRP A 95 -4.96 -0.62 6.17
C TRP A 95 -3.66 -0.16 5.52
N LEU A 96 -3.49 1.13 5.25
CA LEU A 96 -2.26 1.64 4.67
C LEU A 96 -1.07 1.53 5.65
N GLU A 97 -1.30 1.63 6.95
CA GLU A 97 -0.28 1.38 7.97
C GLU A 97 0.13 -0.10 7.99
N ALA A 98 -0.83 -1.03 7.89
CA ALA A 98 -0.56 -2.47 7.82
C ALA A 98 0.21 -2.87 6.55
N GLU A 99 -0.01 -2.19 5.43
CA GLU A 99 0.76 -2.37 4.19
C GLU A 99 2.14 -1.66 4.22
N GLY A 100 2.48 -0.98 5.31
CA GLY A 100 3.81 -0.40 5.52
C GLY A 100 4.02 0.99 4.94
N TYR A 101 2.96 1.71 4.53
CA TYR A 101 3.08 3.08 4.01
C TYR A 101 3.34 4.14 5.08
N LYS A 102 3.17 3.80 6.36
CA LYS A 102 3.44 4.71 7.47
C LYS A 102 4.89 4.55 7.93
N HIS A 103 5.60 5.67 8.06
CA HIS A 103 6.97 5.66 8.55
C HIS A 103 7.02 5.09 9.97
N GLN A 104 7.89 4.11 10.20
CA GLN A 104 8.16 3.61 11.54
C GLN A 104 8.91 4.68 12.34
N THR A 105 8.33 5.07 13.46
CA THR A 105 8.95 6.00 14.41
C THR A 105 9.47 5.23 15.60
N ILE A 106 10.79 5.03 15.67
CA ILE A 106 11.44 4.54 16.89
C ILE A 106 12.00 5.76 17.59
N ASN A 107 11.58 5.99 18.84
CA ASN A 107 12.01 7.13 19.68
C ASN A 107 11.77 8.52 19.06
N GLY A 108 10.69 8.70 18.30
CA GLY A 108 10.30 10.01 17.77
C GLY A 108 11.13 10.49 16.57
N GLN A 109 12.00 9.64 16.02
CA GLN A 109 12.70 9.90 14.76
C GLN A 109 12.14 8.96 13.69
N ASN A 110 11.83 9.51 12.51
CA ASN A 110 11.52 8.70 11.33
C ASN A 110 12.78 7.93 10.94
N ILE A 111 12.74 6.61 11.09
CA ILE A 111 13.81 5.73 10.63
C ILE A 111 13.27 4.98 9.43
N ILE A 112 14.03 4.92 8.34
CA ILE A 112 13.81 3.86 7.35
C ILE A 112 14.36 2.60 8.01
N ASP A 113 13.52 1.95 8.82
CA ASP A 113 13.89 0.74 9.53
C ASP A 113 13.73 -0.48 8.62
N TYR A 114 14.83 -0.89 7.99
CA TYR A 114 14.87 -2.13 7.21
C TYR A 114 14.76 -3.40 8.07
N SER A 115 14.71 -3.28 9.41
CA SER A 115 14.56 -4.43 10.32
C SER A 115 13.19 -5.10 10.21
N SER A 116 12.20 -4.44 9.58
CA SER A 116 10.84 -4.94 9.39
C SER A 116 10.54 -5.45 7.96
N LEU A 117 11.56 -5.66 7.11
CA LEU A 117 11.35 -6.30 5.80
C LEU A 117 10.83 -7.74 6.00
N ASN A 118 9.52 -7.91 6.01
CA ASN A 118 8.87 -9.20 6.17
C ASN A 118 8.84 -9.92 4.80
N ILE A 119 10.00 -10.39 4.36
CA ILE A 119 10.11 -11.20 3.14
C ILE A 119 9.54 -12.58 3.46
N VAL A 120 8.26 -12.81 3.14
CA VAL A 120 7.64 -14.12 3.26
C VAL A 120 8.13 -15.00 2.11
N VAL A 121 9.23 -15.69 2.37
CA VAL A 121 9.77 -16.72 1.51
C VAL A 121 9.13 -18.05 1.91
N LYS A 122 8.24 -18.61 1.09
CA LYS A 122 7.63 -19.92 1.40
C LYS A 122 8.67 -21.04 1.31
N GLU A 123 9.52 -21.03 0.28
CA GLU A 123 10.67 -21.92 0.11
C GLU A 123 11.75 -21.19 -0.70
N CYS A 124 12.95 -21.02 -0.14
CA CYS A 124 14.12 -20.57 -0.90
C CYS A 124 15.35 -21.31 -0.43
N GLU A 125 16.03 -21.95 -1.37
CA GLU A 125 17.33 -22.56 -1.12
C GLU A 125 18.41 -21.62 -1.63
N ILE A 126 19.02 -20.87 -0.72
CA ILE A 126 20.16 -20.01 -1.05
C ILE A 126 21.45 -20.80 -0.81
N THR A 127 21.98 -21.41 -1.87
CA THR A 127 23.28 -22.06 -1.83
C THR A 127 24.37 -21.08 -2.29
N VAL A 128 25.20 -20.63 -1.37
CA VAL A 128 26.33 -19.75 -1.70
C VAL A 128 27.62 -20.59 -1.74
N LYS A 129 28.19 -20.74 -2.94
CA LYS A 129 29.48 -21.41 -3.15
C LYS A 129 30.55 -20.34 -3.40
N ASN A 130 31.70 -20.48 -2.74
CA ASN A 130 32.88 -19.62 -2.91
C ASN A 130 32.68 -18.15 -2.49
N CYS A 131 32.19 -17.90 -1.27
CA CYS A 131 32.24 -16.56 -0.67
C CYS A 131 33.65 -16.16 -0.25
N ASN A 132 34.02 -14.91 -0.51
CA ASN A 132 35.16 -14.27 0.13
C ASN A 132 34.71 -13.67 1.47
N LEU A 133 35.31 -14.13 2.56
CA LEU A 133 35.10 -13.59 3.90
C LEU A 133 36.32 -12.76 4.28
N THR A 134 36.08 -11.51 4.66
CA THR A 134 37.16 -10.63 5.13
C THR A 134 36.87 -10.18 6.55
N LEU A 135 37.79 -10.44 7.49
CA LEU A 135 37.74 -9.90 8.84
C LEU A 135 38.67 -8.68 8.94
N LYS A 136 38.12 -7.51 9.22
CA LYS A 136 38.89 -6.26 9.42
C LYS A 136 38.32 -5.50 10.61
N ASN A 137 39.18 -5.09 11.54
CA ASN A 137 38.79 -4.30 12.72
C ASN A 137 37.62 -4.92 13.51
N ASN A 138 37.68 -6.24 13.77
CA ASN A 138 36.61 -7.04 14.39
C ASN A 138 35.28 -7.08 13.63
N ASN A 139 35.22 -6.54 12.41
CA ASN A 139 34.04 -6.59 11.55
C ASN A 139 34.23 -7.67 10.48
N LEU A 140 33.20 -8.49 10.31
CA LEU A 140 33.14 -9.52 9.28
C LEU A 140 32.40 -8.96 8.05
N TYR A 141 33.07 -8.95 6.91
CA TYR A 141 32.53 -8.45 5.64
C TYR A 141 32.20 -9.62 4.71
N PHE A 142 31.02 -9.54 4.08
CA PHE A 142 30.52 -10.51 3.10
C PHE A 142 30.29 -9.80 1.76
N ASP A 143 31.04 -10.19 0.74
CA ASP A 143 30.77 -9.74 -0.63
C ASP A 143 29.77 -10.70 -1.28
N LEU A 144 28.51 -10.26 -1.42
CA LEU A 144 27.43 -11.04 -2.03
C LEU A 144 27.01 -10.40 -3.36
N ASN A 145 26.97 -11.19 -4.43
CA ASN A 145 26.37 -10.80 -5.69
C ASN A 145 25.02 -11.49 -5.83
N ILE A 146 23.93 -10.73 -5.71
CA ILE A 146 22.57 -11.25 -5.76
C ILE A 146 21.97 -10.96 -7.13
N ARG A 147 21.48 -11.99 -7.82
CA ARG A 147 20.71 -11.87 -9.06
C ARG A 147 19.29 -12.37 -8.85
N LEU A 148 18.32 -11.50 -9.09
CA LEU A 148 16.90 -11.83 -9.04
C LEU A 148 16.43 -12.11 -10.46
N ALA A 149 16.03 -13.36 -10.72
CA ALA A 149 15.36 -13.75 -11.95
C ALA A 149 13.90 -14.04 -11.63
N THR A 150 12.98 -13.28 -12.21
CA THR A 150 11.55 -13.57 -12.12
C THR A 150 11.22 -14.74 -13.05
N PRO A 151 10.62 -15.84 -12.58
CA PRO A 151 10.09 -16.83 -13.49
C PRO A 151 8.96 -16.18 -14.29
N LEU A 152 9.06 -16.17 -15.62
CA LEU A 152 7.90 -15.90 -16.47
C LEU A 152 6.90 -17.02 -16.20
N SER A 153 5.77 -16.70 -15.59
CA SER A 153 4.69 -17.64 -15.33
C SER A 153 4.06 -18.09 -16.65
N SER A 154 4.56 -19.17 -17.23
CA SER A 154 3.94 -19.89 -18.33
C SER A 154 3.21 -21.13 -17.80
N ASP A 155 2.21 -20.95 -16.94
CA ASP A 155 1.26 -21.99 -16.54
C ASP A 155 -0.08 -21.37 -16.14
N VAL A 156 -0.83 -20.91 -17.15
CA VAL A 156 -2.29 -20.79 -17.04
C VAL A 156 -2.85 -21.95 -17.85
N LYS A 157 -2.97 -23.12 -17.22
CA LYS A 157 -3.70 -24.27 -17.77
C LYS A 157 -5.08 -24.34 -17.12
N GLY A 158 -6.11 -24.12 -17.94
CA GLY A 158 -7.43 -24.76 -17.83
C GLY A 158 -8.31 -24.35 -16.67
N PHE A 159 -9.04 -23.25 -16.83
CA PHE A 159 -10.38 -23.10 -16.23
C PHE A 159 -11.41 -23.54 -17.29
N GLU A 160 -11.50 -24.84 -17.56
CA GLU A 160 -12.65 -25.44 -18.25
C GLU A 160 -12.96 -26.75 -17.52
N ASP A 161 -14.26 -27.03 -17.34
CA ASP A 161 -14.89 -28.25 -16.81
C ASP A 161 -15.19 -28.33 -15.31
N LEU A 162 -16.11 -27.46 -14.86
CA LEU A 162 -17.08 -27.78 -13.80
C LEU A 162 -18.47 -27.29 -14.24
N GLU A 163 -19.04 -27.94 -15.25
CA GLU A 163 -20.50 -28.02 -15.37
C GLU A 163 -20.93 -29.32 -14.68
N ASP A 164 -21.54 -29.11 -13.52
CA ASP A 164 -22.02 -30.14 -12.62
C ASP A 164 -23.05 -31.05 -13.30
N LYS A 165 -22.81 -32.35 -13.10
CA LYS A 165 -23.80 -33.40 -13.23
C LYS A 165 -24.91 -33.18 -12.21
N GLU A 166 -25.93 -32.42 -12.55
CA GLU A 166 -27.27 -32.61 -11.99
C GLU A 166 -28.05 -33.57 -12.90
N LEU A 167 -28.93 -34.36 -12.28
CA LEU A 167 -29.78 -35.44 -12.83
C LEU A 167 -29.14 -36.82 -12.81
N GLN A 168 -29.08 -37.43 -11.63
CA GLN A 168 -29.66 -38.76 -11.39
C GLN A 168 -29.71 -39.07 -9.88
N GLU A 169 -30.72 -38.55 -9.19
CA GLU A 169 -31.24 -39.12 -7.93
C GLU A 169 -32.67 -38.57 -7.70
N GLU A 170 -33.68 -39.25 -8.24
CA GLU A 170 -34.99 -39.55 -7.62
C GLU A 170 -36.04 -39.98 -8.66
N ASN A 171 -36.51 -41.23 -8.47
CA ASN A 171 -37.68 -41.92 -9.05
C ASN A 171 -37.56 -42.53 -10.46
#